data_AF-A0A924XGE9-F1
#
_entry.id   AF-A0A924XGE9-F1
#
_cell.length_a   1.000
_cell.length_b   1.000
_cell.length_c   1.000
_cell.angle_alpha   90.00
_cell.angle_beta   90.00
_cell.angle_gamma   90.00
#
_symmetry.space_group_name_H-M   'P 1'
#
loop_
_entity.id
_entity.type
_entity.pdbx_description
1 polymer ?
#
loop_
_entity_poly.entity_id
_entity_poly.type
_entity_poly.pdbx_seq_one_letter_code
_entity_poly.pdbx_strand_id
1 'polypeptide(L)'
;HLSRLAETLTPSERSDALMRMSVIAKDHLADQSRSIESLERARRSGAPTLEVLERLAQQYMETHQSPQAVEVLEQAVGLATEPQRLSDINFLLAQVLERDVKNDVGAVKHYNKALDAAPTNVKAFEAIERILTQARAWDKLEGNYRAMIERSKVLTPAIRLILWRNLAELYRRVLKQLDNAIMAYEVIRKMDPGKLADTQILADLYAEKPEQRKKAIDMQHDLIKELDSPVGPVRKLRQLYHVGQQFDQVYALASALVCLNEADDEEKKVYQYLQQGIPALATQSLTEDSWPMILHSDLFNPIGQLAALLYRTAPDYVTRPAKDLDMKKKDFIDVRTSELYLATRMRYIGKLLNIHGVDLYKKGGSMERLQVIPAQPPALMAGEANDIFRETDQRLLLFQVGRNMAYARPELFVGRVHAGDALRDVLFGLCSVYNQGLTHNGNVREVERHYQTFSRLPQQALTRMAEAVKAAYPHLAGGEMIKSYQSAVEATATRAGLIASGDLAAALRGLNKGDDGAIGVPMRARIKDLVLFAVSREYFELRQQSGGALVVGKAG
;
A
#
# COMPACT_ATOMS: atom_id res chain seq x y z
N HIS A 1 0.23 -77.66 12.88
CA HIS A 1 -0.14 -77.61 14.32
C HIS A 1 -0.97 -76.36 14.66
N LEU A 2 -0.52 -75.15 14.31
CA LEU A 2 -1.24 -73.89 14.61
C LEU A 2 -2.66 -73.79 14.02
N SER A 3 -2.91 -74.28 12.80
CA SER A 3 -4.25 -74.24 12.18
C SER A 3 -5.32 -75.06 12.91
N ARG A 4 -4.96 -76.14 13.62
CA ARG A 4 -5.93 -76.97 14.38
C ARG A 4 -6.20 -76.39 15.78
N LEU A 5 -5.22 -75.68 16.35
CA LEU A 5 -5.37 -74.96 17.63
C LEU A 5 -6.27 -73.73 17.50
N ALA A 6 -6.25 -73.04 16.35
CA ALA A 6 -7.07 -71.85 16.13
C ALA A 6 -8.59 -72.12 16.18
N GLU A 7 -9.03 -73.34 15.87
CA GLU A 7 -10.46 -73.70 15.83
C GLU A 7 -11.07 -73.86 17.24
N THR A 8 -10.26 -74.10 18.27
CA THR A 8 -10.72 -74.22 19.67
C THR A 8 -10.65 -72.91 20.46
N LEU A 9 -10.17 -71.82 19.85
CA LEU A 9 -9.97 -70.51 20.48
C LEU A 9 -11.22 -69.62 20.41
N THR A 10 -11.29 -68.62 21.29
CA THR A 10 -12.29 -67.55 21.20
C THR A 10 -12.17 -66.79 19.86
N PRO A 11 -13.22 -66.10 19.38
CA PRO A 11 -13.18 -65.34 18.13
C PRO A 11 -11.98 -64.38 17.99
N SER A 12 -11.59 -63.71 19.08
CA SER A 12 -10.44 -62.79 19.12
C SER A 12 -9.11 -63.53 19.02
N GLU A 13 -8.89 -64.53 19.88
CA GLU A 13 -7.66 -65.33 19.89
C GLU A 13 -7.45 -66.08 18.57
N ARG A 14 -8.55 -66.54 17.94
CA ARG A 14 -8.53 -67.16 16.61
C ARG A 14 -8.07 -66.15 15.55
N SER A 15 -8.56 -64.91 15.59
CA SER A 15 -8.13 -63.85 14.67
C SER A 15 -6.62 -63.59 14.79
N ASP A 16 -6.11 -63.47 16.02
CA ASP A 16 -4.68 -63.22 16.28
C ASP A 16 -3.78 -64.38 15.84
N ALA A 17 -4.21 -65.63 16.09
CA ALA A 17 -3.46 -66.81 15.67
C ALA A 17 -3.37 -66.91 14.13
N LEU A 18 -4.48 -66.65 13.44
CA LEU A 18 -4.55 -66.65 11.98
C LEU A 18 -3.78 -65.47 11.37
N MET A 19 -3.76 -64.32 12.02
CA MET A 19 -2.92 -63.19 11.65
C MET A 19 -1.44 -63.57 11.69
N ARG A 20 -0.96 -64.20 12.77
CA ARG A 20 0.44 -64.68 12.86
C ARG A 20 0.77 -65.72 11.80
N MET A 21 -0.16 -66.62 11.49
CA MET A 21 0.02 -67.58 10.39
C MET A 21 0.18 -66.88 9.03
N SER A 22 -0.59 -65.81 8.78
CA SER A 22 -0.45 -65.02 7.56
C SER A 22 0.92 -64.33 7.45
N VAL A 23 1.47 -63.84 8.58
CA VAL A 23 2.82 -63.26 8.66
C VAL A 23 3.85 -64.30 8.23
N ILE A 24 3.80 -65.49 8.83
CA ILE A 24 4.75 -66.56 8.50
C ILE A 24 4.64 -66.98 7.03
N ALA A 25 3.42 -67.11 6.51
CA ALA A 25 3.19 -67.47 5.11
C ALA A 25 3.78 -66.43 4.14
N LYS A 26 3.56 -65.14 4.38
CA LYS A 26 4.09 -64.07 3.51
C LYS A 26 5.60 -63.92 3.67
N ASP A 27 6.07 -63.72 4.89
CA ASP A 27 7.42 -63.19 5.15
C ASP A 27 8.49 -64.30 5.22
N HIS A 28 8.11 -65.52 5.60
CA HIS A 28 9.06 -66.64 5.72
C HIS A 28 8.91 -67.71 4.63
N LEU A 29 7.73 -67.81 4.02
CA LEU A 29 7.46 -68.83 2.99
C LEU A 29 7.26 -68.23 1.58
N ALA A 30 7.21 -66.90 1.45
CA ALA A 30 6.90 -66.19 0.20
C ALA A 30 5.60 -66.69 -0.47
N ASP A 31 4.66 -67.21 0.32
CA ASP A 31 3.40 -67.80 -0.14
C ASP A 31 2.25 -66.82 0.10
N GLN A 32 2.05 -65.94 -0.88
CA GLN A 32 1.01 -64.91 -0.87
C GLN A 32 -0.39 -65.53 -0.77
N SER A 33 -0.65 -66.63 -1.49
CA SER A 33 -1.97 -67.28 -1.54
C SER A 33 -2.37 -67.83 -0.18
N ARG A 34 -1.46 -68.54 0.51
CA ARG A 34 -1.72 -69.04 1.87
C ARG A 34 -1.85 -67.92 2.90
N SER A 35 -1.16 -66.80 2.68
CA SER A 35 -1.30 -65.62 3.54
C SER A 35 -2.70 -65.02 3.42
N ILE A 36 -3.20 -64.80 2.19
CA ILE A 36 -4.57 -64.32 1.92
C ILE A 36 -5.60 -65.28 2.53
N GLU A 37 -5.44 -66.60 2.34
CA GLU A 37 -6.35 -67.60 2.92
C GLU A 37 -6.41 -67.50 4.46
N SER A 38 -5.26 -67.34 5.10
CA SER A 38 -5.18 -67.20 6.57
C SER A 38 -5.87 -65.93 7.05
N LEU A 39 -5.70 -64.82 6.32
CA LEU A 39 -6.35 -63.54 6.63
C LEU A 39 -7.86 -63.56 6.36
N GLU A 40 -8.34 -64.24 5.31
CA GLU A 40 -9.77 -64.44 5.06
C GLU A 40 -10.44 -65.24 6.19
N ARG A 41 -9.76 -66.29 6.68
CA ARG A 41 -10.22 -67.03 7.86
C ARG A 41 -10.25 -66.15 9.10
N ALA A 42 -9.27 -65.25 9.27
CA ALA A 42 -9.26 -64.27 10.35
C ALA A 42 -10.41 -63.26 10.22
N ARG A 43 -10.68 -62.76 9.00
CA ARG A 43 -11.82 -61.88 8.69
C ARG A 43 -13.16 -62.50 9.10
N ARG A 44 -13.31 -63.81 8.89
CA ARG A 44 -14.53 -64.60 9.17
C ARG A 44 -14.62 -65.14 10.60
N SER A 45 -13.68 -64.81 11.50
CA SER A 45 -13.66 -65.36 12.87
C SER A 45 -14.79 -64.83 13.77
N GLY A 46 -15.49 -63.77 13.35
CA GLY A 46 -16.56 -63.09 14.10
C GLY A 46 -16.09 -61.84 14.85
N ALA A 47 -14.79 -61.64 15.03
CA ALA A 47 -14.20 -60.45 15.63
C ALA A 47 -12.89 -60.08 14.91
N PRO A 48 -12.94 -59.67 13.62
CA PRO A 48 -11.74 -59.30 12.90
C PRO A 48 -11.12 -58.05 13.50
N THR A 49 -9.79 -58.05 13.67
CA THR A 49 -9.06 -56.84 14.09
C THR A 49 -8.83 -55.92 12.90
N LEU A 50 -8.67 -54.62 13.17
CA LEU A 50 -8.36 -53.65 12.11
C LEU A 50 -7.08 -54.03 11.34
N GLU A 51 -6.07 -54.52 12.06
CA GLU A 51 -4.78 -54.95 11.49
C GLU A 51 -4.94 -56.11 10.48
N VAL A 52 -5.86 -57.06 10.76
CA VAL A 52 -6.18 -58.15 9.83
C VAL A 52 -6.77 -57.59 8.54
N LEU A 53 -7.71 -56.64 8.65
CA LEU A 53 -8.37 -56.04 7.49
C LEU A 53 -7.39 -55.20 6.65
N GLU A 54 -6.56 -54.38 7.30
CA GLU A 54 -5.54 -53.58 6.61
C GLU A 54 -4.53 -54.45 5.85
N ARG A 55 -4.05 -55.53 6.49
CA ARG A 55 -3.10 -56.45 5.86
C ARG A 55 -3.71 -57.27 4.73
N LEU A 56 -4.98 -57.67 4.88
CA LEU A 56 -5.73 -58.35 3.82
C LEU A 56 -5.96 -57.42 2.63
N ALA A 57 -6.35 -56.17 2.86
CA ALA A 57 -6.49 -55.16 1.82
C ALA A 57 -5.16 -54.93 1.07
N GLN A 58 -4.03 -54.83 1.78
CA GLN A 58 -2.70 -54.73 1.18
C GLN A 58 -2.42 -55.89 0.22
N GLN A 59 -2.68 -57.12 0.64
CA GLN A 59 -2.44 -58.29 -0.21
C GLN A 59 -3.37 -58.36 -1.41
N TYR A 60 -4.62 -57.91 -1.27
CA TYR A 60 -5.54 -57.79 -2.41
C TYR A 60 -5.09 -56.73 -3.42
N MET A 61 -4.54 -55.60 -2.97
CA MET A 61 -3.93 -54.62 -3.88
C MET A 61 -2.69 -55.17 -4.59
N GLU A 62 -1.80 -55.86 -3.87
CA GLU A 62 -0.59 -56.49 -4.45
C GLU A 62 -0.92 -57.57 -5.50
N THR A 63 -2.08 -58.22 -5.38
CA THR A 63 -2.55 -59.27 -6.31
C THR A 63 -3.56 -58.76 -7.35
N HIS A 64 -3.76 -57.45 -7.46
CA HIS A 64 -4.70 -56.80 -8.37
C HIS A 64 -6.17 -57.25 -8.20
N GLN A 65 -6.56 -57.61 -6.98
CA GLN A 65 -7.92 -58.01 -6.60
C GLN A 65 -8.69 -56.82 -6.01
N SER A 66 -8.84 -55.76 -6.81
CA SER A 66 -9.37 -54.47 -6.35
C SER A 66 -10.81 -54.52 -5.78
N PRO A 67 -11.76 -55.31 -6.31
CA PRO A 67 -13.09 -55.44 -5.69
C PRO A 67 -13.05 -55.98 -4.25
N GLN A 68 -12.23 -57.01 -4.01
CA GLN A 68 -12.06 -57.58 -2.67
C GLN A 68 -11.33 -56.61 -1.73
N ALA A 69 -10.34 -55.87 -2.25
CA ALA A 69 -9.68 -54.81 -1.48
C ALA A 69 -10.68 -53.74 -1.02
N VAL A 70 -11.60 -53.32 -1.90
CA VAL A 70 -12.66 -52.35 -1.57
C VAL A 70 -13.55 -52.86 -0.44
N GLU A 71 -14.08 -54.09 -0.54
CA GLU A 71 -14.95 -54.66 0.51
C GLU A 71 -14.25 -54.71 1.88
N VAL A 72 -12.99 -55.13 1.90
CA VAL A 72 -12.21 -55.24 3.14
C VAL A 72 -11.90 -53.85 3.73
N LEU A 73 -11.57 -52.88 2.89
CA LEU A 73 -11.31 -51.50 3.33
C LEU A 73 -12.60 -50.82 3.84
N GLU A 74 -13.76 -51.07 3.23
CA GLU A 74 -15.05 -50.59 3.73
C GLU A 74 -15.37 -51.15 5.12
N GLN A 75 -15.07 -52.44 5.34
CA GLN A 75 -15.17 -53.03 6.67
C GLN A 75 -14.17 -52.39 7.64
N ALA A 76 -12.92 -52.16 7.23
CA ALA A 76 -11.89 -51.52 8.06
C ALA A 76 -12.29 -50.10 8.50
N VAL A 77 -12.93 -49.32 7.62
CA VAL A 77 -13.49 -48.00 7.96
C VAL A 77 -14.50 -48.09 9.11
N GLY A 78 -15.31 -49.15 9.18
CA GLY A 78 -16.27 -49.36 10.26
C GLY A 78 -15.66 -49.71 11.61
N LEU A 79 -14.41 -50.20 11.63
CA LEU A 79 -13.69 -50.59 12.86
C LEU A 79 -12.69 -49.53 13.33
N ALA A 80 -12.29 -48.59 12.45
CA ALA A 80 -11.32 -47.56 12.78
C ALA A 80 -11.90 -46.50 13.72
N THR A 81 -11.32 -46.37 14.91
CA THR A 81 -11.74 -45.39 15.93
C THR A 81 -10.82 -44.17 16.00
N GLU A 82 -9.54 -44.32 15.67
CA GLU A 82 -8.56 -43.24 15.65
C GLU A 82 -8.76 -42.35 14.39
N PRO A 83 -8.92 -41.02 14.53
CA PRO A 83 -9.17 -40.13 13.39
C PRO A 83 -8.12 -40.21 12.28
N GLN A 84 -6.83 -40.29 12.65
CA GLN A 84 -5.75 -40.37 11.67
C GLN A 84 -5.80 -41.70 10.89
N ARG A 85 -6.00 -42.83 11.56
CA ARG A 85 -6.15 -44.13 10.89
C ARG A 85 -7.39 -44.17 10.02
N LEU A 86 -8.52 -43.64 10.50
CA LEU A 86 -9.75 -43.54 9.73
C LEU A 86 -9.54 -42.71 8.44
N SER A 87 -8.76 -41.63 8.52
CA SER A 87 -8.32 -40.85 7.35
C SER A 87 -7.49 -41.70 6.40
N ASP A 88 -6.46 -42.38 6.89
CA ASP A 88 -5.52 -43.14 6.06
C ASP A 88 -6.21 -44.31 5.33
N ILE A 89 -7.13 -45.01 5.99
CA ILE A 89 -7.92 -46.10 5.40
C ILE A 89 -8.89 -45.55 4.35
N ASN A 90 -9.61 -44.46 4.62
CA ASN A 90 -10.50 -43.85 3.63
C ASN A 90 -9.72 -43.32 2.42
N PHE A 91 -8.52 -42.79 2.64
CA PHE A 91 -7.64 -42.32 1.57
C PHE A 91 -7.16 -43.48 0.69
N LEU A 92 -6.77 -44.61 1.29
CA LEU A 92 -6.38 -45.81 0.56
C LEU A 92 -7.53 -46.39 -0.26
N LEU A 93 -8.73 -46.49 0.35
CA LEU A 93 -9.95 -46.92 -0.33
C LEU A 93 -10.27 -46.02 -1.53
N ALA A 94 -10.17 -44.69 -1.34
CA ALA A 94 -10.37 -43.75 -2.43
C ALA A 94 -9.36 -43.94 -3.58
N GLN A 95 -8.08 -44.23 -3.29
CA GLN A 95 -7.08 -44.51 -4.32
C GLN A 95 -7.40 -45.77 -5.13
N VAL A 96 -7.83 -46.85 -4.48
CA VAL A 96 -8.21 -48.11 -5.17
C VAL A 96 -9.43 -47.86 -6.06
N LEU A 97 -10.43 -47.14 -5.54
CA LEU A 97 -11.61 -46.75 -6.30
C LEU A 97 -11.25 -45.92 -7.54
N GLU A 98 -10.33 -44.97 -7.39
CA GLU A 98 -9.89 -44.10 -8.47
C GLU A 98 -9.06 -44.84 -9.53
N ARG A 99 -8.01 -45.54 -9.09
CA ARG A 99 -6.98 -46.09 -9.99
C ARG A 99 -7.41 -47.38 -10.65
N ASP A 100 -8.03 -48.28 -9.90
CA ASP A 100 -8.26 -49.64 -10.35
C ASP A 100 -9.72 -49.84 -10.78
N VAL A 101 -10.66 -49.36 -9.97
CA VAL A 101 -12.10 -49.52 -10.23
C VAL A 101 -12.65 -48.44 -11.17
N LYS A 102 -11.89 -47.36 -11.41
CA LYS A 102 -12.29 -46.21 -12.23
C LYS A 102 -13.62 -45.58 -11.78
N ASN A 103 -13.87 -45.59 -10.47
CA ASN A 103 -15.03 -44.99 -9.85
C ASN A 103 -14.67 -43.66 -9.17
N ASP A 104 -14.54 -42.62 -9.99
CA ASP A 104 -14.19 -41.26 -9.54
C ASP A 104 -15.19 -40.68 -8.52
N VAL A 105 -16.48 -40.98 -8.68
CA VAL A 105 -17.53 -40.51 -7.76
C VAL A 105 -17.35 -41.14 -6.38
N GLY A 106 -17.10 -42.45 -6.33
CA GLY A 106 -16.78 -43.17 -5.10
C GLY A 106 -15.48 -42.68 -4.47
N ALA A 107 -14.44 -42.49 -5.29
CA ALA A 107 -13.15 -41.97 -4.83
C ALA A 107 -13.29 -40.60 -4.15
N VAL A 108 -13.96 -39.63 -4.79
CA VAL A 108 -14.20 -38.30 -4.20
C VAL A 108 -14.99 -38.38 -2.89
N LYS A 109 -15.98 -39.28 -2.79
CA LYS A 109 -16.73 -39.51 -1.54
C LYS A 109 -15.80 -39.98 -0.41
N HIS A 110 -14.91 -40.93 -0.66
CA HIS A 110 -14.00 -41.44 0.35
C HIS A 110 -12.82 -40.49 0.65
N TYR A 111 -12.31 -39.75 -0.33
CA TYR A 111 -11.37 -38.65 -0.06
C TYR A 111 -11.98 -37.58 0.85
N ASN A 112 -13.26 -37.25 0.69
CA ASN A 112 -13.94 -36.33 1.60
C ASN A 112 -14.05 -36.88 3.02
N LYS A 113 -14.41 -38.15 3.18
CA LYS A 113 -14.42 -38.81 4.50
C LYS A 113 -13.03 -38.82 5.15
N ALA A 114 -11.98 -39.00 4.35
CA ALA A 114 -10.61 -38.91 4.85
C ALA A 114 -10.32 -37.50 5.41
N LEU A 115 -10.72 -36.45 4.70
CA LEU A 115 -10.58 -35.05 5.13
C LEU A 115 -11.47 -34.70 6.33
N ASP A 116 -12.66 -35.30 6.45
CA ASP A 116 -13.53 -35.13 7.62
C ASP A 116 -12.88 -35.69 8.88
N ALA A 117 -12.15 -36.80 8.77
CA ALA A 117 -11.43 -37.42 9.89
C ALA A 117 -10.12 -36.70 10.21
N ALA A 118 -9.33 -36.33 9.18
CA ALA A 118 -8.09 -35.59 9.33
C ALA A 118 -7.93 -34.52 8.23
N PRO A 119 -8.25 -33.24 8.51
CA PRO A 119 -8.11 -32.14 7.56
C PRO A 119 -6.67 -31.87 7.09
N THR A 120 -5.67 -32.47 7.76
CA THR A 120 -4.25 -32.37 7.42
C THR A 120 -3.85 -33.26 6.24
N ASN A 121 -4.72 -34.14 5.75
CA ASN A 121 -4.44 -35.01 4.61
C ASN A 121 -4.52 -34.24 3.27
N VAL A 122 -3.52 -33.40 3.00
CA VAL A 122 -3.45 -32.53 1.82
C VAL A 122 -3.60 -33.33 0.51
N LYS A 123 -3.03 -34.54 0.45
CA LYS A 123 -3.09 -35.42 -0.72
C LYS A 123 -4.51 -35.82 -1.09
N ALA A 124 -5.41 -35.97 -0.11
CA ALA A 124 -6.81 -36.28 -0.37
C ALA A 124 -7.51 -35.14 -1.11
N PHE A 125 -7.23 -33.89 -0.72
CA PHE A 125 -7.82 -32.72 -1.37
C PHE A 125 -7.21 -32.48 -2.77
N GLU A 126 -5.90 -32.67 -2.94
CA GLU A 126 -5.24 -32.62 -4.26
C GLU A 126 -5.84 -33.64 -5.24
N ALA A 127 -6.17 -34.85 -4.77
CA ALA A 127 -6.82 -35.87 -5.59
C ALA A 127 -8.25 -35.46 -5.99
N ILE A 128 -9.04 -34.92 -5.06
CA ILE A 128 -10.36 -34.36 -5.35
C ILE A 128 -10.26 -33.26 -6.41
N GLU A 129 -9.34 -32.30 -6.24
CA GLU A 129 -9.15 -31.19 -7.17
C GLU A 129 -8.83 -31.70 -8.58
N ARG A 130 -7.90 -32.65 -8.69
CA ARG A 130 -7.53 -33.26 -9.97
C ARG A 130 -8.71 -33.98 -10.63
N ILE A 131 -9.41 -34.85 -9.91
CA ILE A 131 -10.54 -35.63 -10.45
C ILE A 131 -11.63 -34.68 -10.96
N LEU A 132 -12.04 -33.72 -10.14
CA LEU A 132 -13.14 -32.82 -10.50
C LEU A 132 -12.76 -31.82 -11.60
N THR A 133 -11.49 -31.39 -11.64
CA THR A 133 -10.97 -30.54 -12.74
C THR A 133 -10.93 -31.29 -14.06
N GLN A 134 -10.45 -32.55 -14.07
CA GLN A 134 -10.44 -33.39 -15.27
C GLN A 134 -11.86 -33.67 -15.79
N ALA A 135 -12.80 -33.91 -14.88
CA ALA A 135 -14.21 -34.08 -15.20
C ALA A 135 -14.95 -32.77 -15.53
N ARG A 136 -14.30 -31.61 -15.39
CA ARG A 136 -14.89 -30.27 -15.51
C ARG A 136 -16.14 -30.08 -14.62
N ALA A 137 -16.17 -30.75 -13.48
CA ALA A 137 -17.28 -30.72 -12.53
C ALA A 137 -17.13 -29.54 -11.55
N TRP A 138 -17.18 -28.31 -12.08
CA TRP A 138 -16.83 -27.09 -11.34
C TRP A 138 -17.73 -26.82 -10.13
N ASP A 139 -19.03 -27.09 -10.21
CA ASP A 139 -19.95 -26.90 -9.08
C ASP A 139 -19.60 -27.83 -7.90
N LYS A 140 -19.20 -29.07 -8.23
CA LYS A 140 -18.72 -30.03 -7.22
C LYS A 140 -17.39 -29.58 -6.64
N LEU A 141 -16.49 -29.05 -7.47
CA LEU A 141 -15.20 -28.54 -7.02
C LEU A 141 -15.37 -27.34 -6.08
N GLU A 142 -16.27 -26.41 -6.40
CA GLU A 142 -16.64 -25.29 -5.53
C GLU A 142 -17.13 -25.81 -4.16
N GLY A 143 -18.06 -26.77 -4.16
CA GLY A 143 -18.55 -27.39 -2.93
C GLY A 143 -17.45 -28.03 -2.09
N ASN A 144 -16.47 -28.67 -2.73
CA ASN A 144 -15.32 -29.27 -2.06
C ASN A 144 -14.36 -28.22 -1.48
N TYR A 145 -14.09 -27.11 -2.19
CA TYR A 145 -13.32 -26.00 -1.62
C TYR A 145 -14.01 -25.38 -0.42
N ARG A 146 -15.33 -25.14 -0.48
CA ARG A 146 -16.11 -24.62 0.66
C ARG A 146 -16.03 -25.57 1.87
N ALA A 147 -16.22 -26.87 1.65
CA ALA A 147 -16.10 -27.87 2.70
C ALA A 147 -14.67 -27.89 3.29
N MET A 148 -13.64 -27.82 2.43
CA MET A 148 -12.25 -27.81 2.88
C MET A 148 -11.90 -26.53 3.65
N ILE A 149 -12.44 -25.37 3.27
CA ILE A 149 -12.31 -24.12 4.04
C ILE A 149 -12.94 -24.26 5.42
N GLU A 150 -14.10 -24.90 5.54
CA GLU A 150 -14.75 -25.17 6.83
C GLU A 150 -13.92 -26.12 7.70
N ARG A 151 -13.37 -27.20 7.12
CA ARG A 151 -12.45 -28.12 7.79
C ARG A 151 -11.14 -27.43 8.20
N SER A 152 -10.68 -26.46 7.42
CA SER A 152 -9.40 -25.77 7.66
C SER A 152 -9.40 -24.82 8.85
N LYS A 153 -10.53 -24.63 9.55
CA LYS A 153 -10.62 -23.78 10.75
C LYS A 153 -9.68 -24.22 11.88
N VAL A 154 -9.32 -25.50 11.92
CA VAL A 154 -8.35 -26.07 12.88
C VAL A 154 -6.91 -26.07 12.37
N LEU A 155 -6.69 -25.65 11.11
CA LEU A 155 -5.39 -25.59 10.47
C LEU A 155 -4.78 -24.19 10.59
N THR A 156 -3.55 -24.05 10.07
CA THR A 156 -2.86 -22.76 10.09
C THR A 156 -3.57 -21.73 9.18
N PRO A 157 -3.56 -20.43 9.53
CA PRO A 157 -4.13 -19.39 8.70
C PRO A 157 -3.56 -19.36 7.26
N ALA A 158 -2.30 -19.77 7.09
CA ALA A 158 -1.64 -19.83 5.78
C ALA A 158 -2.32 -20.83 4.83
N ILE A 159 -2.69 -22.03 5.32
CA ILE A 159 -3.40 -23.03 4.50
C ILE A 159 -4.78 -22.50 4.11
N ARG A 160 -5.49 -21.90 5.09
CA ARG A 160 -6.80 -21.32 4.85
C ARG A 160 -6.76 -20.20 3.80
N LEU A 161 -5.71 -19.37 3.82
CA LEU A 161 -5.50 -18.32 2.83
C LEU A 161 -5.30 -18.89 1.41
N ILE A 162 -4.55 -19.98 1.26
CA ILE A 162 -4.35 -20.67 -0.03
C ILE A 162 -5.69 -21.20 -0.57
N LEU A 163 -6.50 -21.84 0.28
CA LEU A 163 -7.81 -22.36 -0.10
C LEU A 163 -8.75 -21.24 -0.57
N TRP A 164 -8.78 -20.11 0.14
CA TRP A 164 -9.55 -18.94 -0.28
C TRP A 164 -9.06 -18.37 -1.61
N ARG A 165 -7.74 -18.27 -1.84
CA ARG A 165 -7.17 -17.81 -3.12
C ARG A 165 -7.57 -18.72 -4.28
N ASN A 166 -7.48 -20.03 -4.11
CA ASN A 166 -7.87 -20.99 -5.15
C ASN A 166 -9.38 -20.91 -5.44
N LEU A 167 -10.21 -20.81 -4.40
CA LEU A 167 -11.66 -20.64 -4.57
C LEU A 167 -12.01 -19.29 -5.24
N ALA A 168 -11.31 -18.21 -4.88
CA ALA A 168 -11.48 -16.90 -5.51
C ALA A 168 -11.13 -16.92 -7.00
N GLU A 169 -10.03 -17.60 -7.38
CA GLU A 169 -9.66 -17.78 -8.78
C GLU A 169 -10.65 -18.68 -9.52
N LEU A 170 -11.19 -19.72 -8.88
CA LEU A 170 -12.28 -20.53 -9.45
C LEU A 170 -13.49 -19.66 -9.78
N TYR A 171 -13.93 -18.79 -8.85
CA TYR A 171 -15.02 -17.84 -9.10
C TYR A 171 -14.69 -16.85 -10.22
N ARG A 172 -13.50 -16.26 -10.21
CA ARG A 172 -13.11 -15.20 -11.14
C ARG A 172 -12.84 -15.70 -12.56
N ARG A 173 -12.15 -16.83 -12.70
CA ARG A 173 -11.65 -17.29 -14.00
C ARG A 173 -12.54 -18.32 -14.66
N VAL A 174 -13.09 -19.25 -13.87
CA VAL A 174 -13.81 -20.42 -14.40
C VAL A 174 -15.32 -20.20 -14.33
N LEU A 175 -15.85 -19.96 -13.13
CA LEU A 175 -17.29 -19.83 -12.91
C LEU A 175 -17.85 -18.47 -13.34
N LYS A 176 -16.99 -17.46 -13.50
CA LYS A 176 -17.36 -16.07 -13.83
C LYS A 176 -18.42 -15.49 -12.88
N GLN A 177 -18.37 -15.88 -11.61
CA GLN A 177 -19.28 -15.43 -10.56
C GLN A 177 -18.65 -14.24 -9.81
N LEU A 178 -18.89 -13.04 -10.33
CA LEU A 178 -18.25 -11.80 -9.84
C LEU A 178 -18.50 -11.53 -8.35
N ASP A 179 -19.74 -11.68 -7.87
CA ASP A 179 -20.09 -11.43 -6.47
C ASP A 179 -19.38 -12.42 -5.51
N ASN A 180 -19.28 -13.68 -5.90
CA ASN A 180 -18.57 -14.70 -5.11
C ASN A 180 -17.06 -14.46 -5.13
N ALA A 181 -16.50 -14.01 -6.26
CA ALA A 181 -15.10 -13.61 -6.34
C ALA A 181 -14.80 -12.41 -5.42
N ILE A 182 -15.64 -11.37 -5.46
CA ILE A 182 -15.53 -10.20 -4.58
C ILE A 182 -15.53 -10.63 -3.11
N MET A 183 -16.51 -11.43 -2.69
CA MET A 183 -16.60 -11.93 -1.32
C MET A 183 -15.34 -12.70 -0.90
N ALA A 184 -14.83 -13.59 -1.77
CA ALA A 184 -13.63 -14.35 -1.48
C ALA A 184 -12.39 -13.44 -1.36
N TYR A 185 -12.21 -12.45 -2.25
CA TYR A 185 -11.10 -11.50 -2.16
C TYR A 185 -11.21 -10.51 -0.99
N GLU A 186 -12.43 -10.16 -0.54
CA GLU A 186 -12.63 -9.41 0.71
C GLU A 186 -12.11 -10.21 1.92
N VAL A 187 -12.34 -11.52 1.96
CA VAL A 187 -11.80 -12.40 3.00
C VAL A 187 -10.28 -12.50 2.90
N ILE A 188 -9.73 -12.70 1.69
CA ILE A 188 -8.28 -12.76 1.44
C ILE A 188 -7.59 -11.48 1.94
N ARG A 189 -8.12 -10.30 1.59
CA ARG A 189 -7.56 -9.01 2.03
C ARG A 189 -7.59 -8.84 3.55
N LYS A 190 -8.64 -9.34 4.24
CA LYS A 190 -8.68 -9.33 5.71
C LYS A 190 -7.62 -10.22 6.35
N MET A 191 -7.30 -11.35 5.70
CA MET A 191 -6.30 -12.31 6.19
C MET A 191 -4.86 -11.88 5.87
N ASP A 192 -4.63 -11.21 4.75
CA ASP A 192 -3.32 -10.77 4.29
C ASP A 192 -3.37 -9.33 3.71
N PRO A 193 -3.53 -8.30 4.57
CA PRO A 193 -3.70 -6.91 4.12
C PRO A 193 -2.50 -6.35 3.34
N GLY A 194 -1.30 -6.88 3.59
CA GLY A 194 -0.05 -6.43 2.97
C GLY A 194 0.14 -6.95 1.54
N LYS A 195 -0.66 -7.93 1.08
CA LYS A 195 -0.54 -8.45 -0.28
C LYS A 195 -1.25 -7.54 -1.29
N LEU A 196 -0.54 -6.52 -1.76
CA LEU A 196 -1.06 -5.53 -2.73
C LEU A 196 -1.61 -6.17 -4.03
N ALA A 197 -1.07 -7.32 -4.45
CA ALA A 197 -1.56 -8.04 -5.63
C ALA A 197 -3.03 -8.50 -5.47
N ASP A 198 -3.42 -8.97 -4.28
CA ASP A 198 -4.81 -9.38 -4.01
C ASP A 198 -5.73 -8.16 -3.89
N THR A 199 -5.22 -7.08 -3.29
CA THR A 199 -5.91 -5.78 -3.24
C THR A 199 -6.18 -5.24 -4.65
N GLN A 200 -5.20 -5.30 -5.57
CA GLN A 200 -5.41 -4.89 -6.96
C GLN A 200 -6.52 -5.70 -7.64
N ILE A 201 -6.54 -7.02 -7.47
CA ILE A 201 -7.59 -7.86 -8.05
C ILE A 201 -8.97 -7.47 -7.50
N LEU A 202 -9.11 -7.29 -6.18
CA LEU A 202 -10.36 -6.84 -5.59
C LEU A 202 -10.79 -5.47 -6.13
N ALA A 203 -9.85 -4.56 -6.40
CA ALA A 203 -10.15 -3.23 -6.94
C ALA A 203 -10.70 -3.32 -8.36
N ASP A 204 -10.15 -4.23 -9.16
CA ASP A 204 -10.60 -4.48 -10.51
C ASP A 204 -11.98 -5.16 -10.52
N LEU A 205 -12.25 -6.09 -9.60
CA LEU A 205 -13.57 -6.70 -9.45
C LEU A 205 -14.64 -5.67 -9.02
N TYR A 206 -14.32 -4.76 -8.09
CA TYR A 206 -15.22 -3.66 -7.75
C TYR A 206 -15.49 -2.72 -8.93
N ALA A 207 -14.49 -2.50 -9.79
CA ALA A 207 -14.63 -1.65 -10.96
C ALA A 207 -15.57 -2.23 -12.03
N GLU A 208 -15.77 -3.55 -12.06
CA GLU A 208 -16.72 -4.22 -12.96
C GLU A 208 -18.19 -3.99 -12.56
N LYS A 209 -18.47 -3.60 -11.31
CA LYS A 209 -19.83 -3.36 -10.80
C LYS A 209 -20.13 -1.87 -10.61
N PRO A 210 -21.07 -1.28 -11.36
CA PRO A 210 -21.41 0.14 -11.23
C PRO A 210 -21.76 0.57 -9.80
N GLU A 211 -22.47 -0.27 -9.04
CA GLU A 211 -22.88 0.00 -7.66
C GLU A 211 -21.71 -0.05 -6.66
N GLN A 212 -20.58 -0.68 -7.03
CA GLN A 212 -19.37 -0.78 -6.19
C GLN A 212 -18.25 0.16 -6.66
N ARG A 213 -18.53 1.03 -7.65
CA ARG A 213 -17.57 1.98 -8.22
C ARG A 213 -16.86 2.83 -7.17
N LYS A 214 -17.58 3.29 -6.14
CA LYS A 214 -16.98 4.09 -5.06
C LYS A 214 -15.88 3.30 -4.33
N LYS A 215 -16.15 2.03 -3.98
CA LYS A 215 -15.15 1.15 -3.38
C LYS A 215 -13.95 0.92 -4.30
N ALA A 216 -14.18 0.80 -5.61
CA ALA A 216 -13.10 0.70 -6.59
C ALA A 216 -12.23 1.95 -6.58
N ILE A 217 -12.84 3.14 -6.63
CA ILE A 217 -12.12 4.43 -6.58
C ILE A 217 -11.35 4.58 -5.27
N ASP A 218 -11.97 4.29 -4.12
CA ASP A 218 -11.31 4.28 -2.79
C ASP A 218 -10.05 3.41 -2.82
N MET A 219 -10.17 2.18 -3.28
CA MET A 219 -9.06 1.24 -3.21
C MET A 219 -7.95 1.53 -4.23
N GLN A 220 -8.26 2.07 -5.40
CA GLN A 220 -7.22 2.49 -6.35
C GLN A 220 -6.43 3.71 -5.84
N HIS A 221 -7.08 4.64 -5.12
CA HIS A 221 -6.37 5.73 -4.43
C HIS A 221 -5.43 5.21 -3.33
N ASP A 222 -5.86 4.19 -2.57
CA ASP A 222 -5.00 3.55 -1.57
C ASP A 222 -3.79 2.85 -2.24
N LEU A 223 -4.03 2.13 -3.34
CA LEU A 223 -2.97 1.44 -4.10
C LEU A 223 -1.90 2.39 -4.65
N ILE A 224 -2.27 3.61 -5.05
CA ILE A 224 -1.32 4.64 -5.51
C ILE A 224 -0.29 5.01 -4.43
N LYS A 225 -0.70 4.98 -3.15
CA LYS A 225 0.18 5.34 -2.02
C LYS A 225 1.17 4.22 -1.68
N GLU A 226 0.74 2.97 -1.87
CA GLU A 226 1.49 1.78 -1.45
C GLU A 226 2.38 1.18 -2.56
N LEU A 227 2.00 1.33 -3.83
CA LEU A 227 2.74 0.75 -4.95
C LEU A 227 3.96 1.59 -5.36
N ASP A 228 5.01 0.92 -5.82
CA ASP A 228 6.22 1.59 -6.36
C ASP A 228 5.92 2.41 -7.62
N SER A 229 5.02 1.91 -8.46
CA SER A 229 4.56 2.57 -9.69
C SER A 229 3.06 2.86 -9.62
N PRO A 230 2.63 4.13 -9.77
CA PRO A 230 1.23 4.50 -9.70
C PRO A 230 0.48 4.29 -11.03
N VAL A 231 1.16 3.92 -12.12
CA VAL A 231 0.62 3.95 -13.49
C VAL A 231 -0.63 3.10 -13.67
N GLY A 232 -0.62 1.86 -13.18
CA GLY A 232 -1.76 0.93 -13.28
C GLY A 232 -3.02 1.49 -12.58
N PRO A 233 -2.94 1.79 -11.28
CA PRO A 233 -4.04 2.40 -10.55
C PRO A 233 -4.52 3.75 -11.11
N VAL A 234 -3.59 4.63 -11.53
CA VAL A 234 -3.94 5.94 -12.15
C VAL A 234 -4.76 5.74 -13.42
N ARG A 235 -4.37 4.80 -14.28
CA ARG A 235 -5.13 4.47 -15.50
C ARG A 235 -6.51 3.93 -15.18
N LYS A 236 -6.63 3.06 -14.18
CA LYS A 236 -7.92 2.51 -13.73
C LYS A 236 -8.81 3.59 -13.11
N LEU A 237 -8.27 4.48 -12.29
CA LEU A 237 -8.98 5.65 -11.77
C LEU A 237 -9.49 6.54 -12.89
N ARG A 238 -8.66 6.82 -13.91
CA ARG A 238 -9.06 7.65 -15.05
C ARG A 238 -10.30 7.07 -15.73
N GLN A 239 -10.32 5.76 -15.97
CA GLN A 239 -11.47 5.06 -16.55
C GLN A 239 -12.71 5.19 -15.64
N LEU A 240 -12.56 4.96 -14.33
CA LEU A 240 -13.67 5.06 -13.37
C LEU A 240 -14.26 6.46 -13.28
N TYR A 241 -13.43 7.51 -13.28
CA TYR A 241 -13.86 8.90 -13.29
C TYR A 241 -14.47 9.31 -14.63
N HIS A 242 -13.99 8.78 -15.75
CA HIS A 242 -14.57 9.02 -17.07
C HIS A 242 -16.00 8.48 -17.15
N VAL A 243 -16.25 7.25 -16.68
CA VAL A 243 -17.62 6.69 -16.60
C VAL A 243 -18.50 7.49 -15.62
N GLY A 244 -17.89 8.16 -14.63
CA GLY A 244 -18.58 9.09 -13.73
C GLY A 244 -18.79 10.50 -14.29
N GLN A 245 -18.33 10.78 -15.52
CA GLN A 245 -18.32 12.12 -16.14
C GLN A 245 -17.60 13.18 -15.29
N GLN A 246 -16.63 12.75 -14.48
CA GLN A 246 -15.82 13.62 -13.62
C GLN A 246 -14.57 14.07 -14.37
N PHE A 247 -14.77 14.97 -15.34
CA PHE A 247 -13.77 15.30 -16.36
C PHE A 247 -12.54 16.08 -15.84
N ASP A 248 -12.65 16.83 -14.73
CA ASP A 248 -11.47 17.47 -14.12
C ASP A 248 -10.50 16.43 -13.55
N GLN A 249 -11.04 15.38 -12.90
CA GLN A 249 -10.27 14.25 -12.41
C GLN A 249 -9.66 13.46 -13.57
N VAL A 250 -10.41 13.25 -14.66
CA VAL A 250 -9.88 12.64 -15.88
C VAL A 250 -8.71 13.45 -16.44
N TYR A 251 -8.82 14.77 -16.48
CA TYR A 251 -7.74 15.66 -16.92
C TYR A 251 -6.50 15.52 -16.02
N ALA A 252 -6.66 15.60 -14.70
CA ALA A 252 -5.54 15.50 -13.77
C ALA A 252 -4.80 14.15 -13.88
N LEU A 253 -5.56 13.05 -13.97
CA LEU A 253 -5.00 11.70 -14.13
C LEU A 253 -4.34 11.50 -15.50
N ALA A 254 -4.94 12.00 -16.58
CA ALA A 254 -4.34 11.96 -17.92
C ALA A 254 -3.05 12.82 -17.98
N SER A 255 -3.06 14.00 -17.35
CA SER A 255 -1.87 14.85 -17.23
C SER A 255 -0.73 14.12 -16.52
N ALA A 256 -1.03 13.35 -15.46
CA ALA A 256 -0.03 12.54 -14.77
C ALA A 256 0.55 11.44 -15.68
N LEU A 257 -0.30 10.69 -16.41
CA LEU A 257 0.15 9.65 -17.35
C LEU A 257 1.04 10.25 -18.47
N VAL A 258 0.68 11.41 -19.01
CA VAL A 258 1.48 12.12 -20.02
C VAL A 258 2.83 12.54 -19.44
N CYS A 259 2.83 13.13 -18.24
CA CYS A 259 4.06 13.58 -17.58
C CYS A 259 4.99 12.43 -17.17
N LEU A 260 4.42 11.26 -16.86
CA LEU A 260 5.17 10.02 -16.59
C LEU A 260 5.67 9.35 -17.88
N ASN A 261 5.30 9.84 -19.06
CA ASN A 261 5.58 9.24 -20.37
C ASN A 261 4.98 7.83 -20.51
N GLU A 262 3.81 7.60 -19.90
CA GLU A 262 3.10 6.32 -19.85
C GLU A 262 1.71 6.40 -20.51
N ALA A 263 1.34 7.56 -21.03
CA ALA A 263 0.09 7.77 -21.76
C ALA A 263 0.14 7.17 -23.17
N ASP A 264 -0.93 6.46 -23.54
CA ASP A 264 -1.16 6.06 -24.93
C ASP A 264 -1.66 7.24 -25.79
N ASP A 265 -1.86 7.01 -27.09
CA ASP A 265 -2.26 8.07 -28.04
C ASP A 265 -3.67 8.61 -27.78
N GLU A 266 -4.59 7.76 -27.31
CA GLU A 266 -5.94 8.21 -26.92
C GLU A 266 -5.89 9.05 -25.65
N GLU A 267 -5.09 8.64 -24.66
CA GLU A 267 -4.87 9.37 -23.40
C GLU A 267 -4.23 10.74 -23.64
N LYS A 268 -3.29 10.84 -24.59
CA LYS A 268 -2.71 12.13 -25.02
C LYS A 268 -3.76 13.04 -25.65
N LYS A 269 -4.61 12.52 -26.55
CA LYS A 269 -5.70 13.31 -27.16
C LYS A 269 -6.69 13.80 -26.11
N VAL A 270 -7.08 12.93 -25.17
CA VAL A 270 -7.98 13.29 -24.06
C VAL A 270 -7.35 14.40 -23.21
N TYR A 271 -6.08 14.29 -22.85
CA TYR A 271 -5.36 15.35 -22.13
C TYR A 271 -5.38 16.67 -22.92
N GLN A 272 -4.99 16.66 -24.20
CA GLN A 272 -4.95 17.85 -25.05
C GLN A 272 -6.32 18.51 -25.20
N TYR A 273 -7.37 17.71 -25.38
CA TYR A 273 -8.75 18.19 -25.49
C TYR A 273 -9.20 18.86 -24.19
N LEU A 274 -9.08 18.16 -23.05
CA LEU A 274 -9.54 18.68 -21.76
C LEU A 274 -8.71 19.89 -21.30
N GLN A 275 -7.43 19.98 -21.66
CA GLN A 275 -6.57 21.11 -21.30
C GLN A 275 -7.15 22.46 -21.78
N GLN A 276 -7.89 22.49 -22.89
CA GLN A 276 -8.50 23.70 -23.44
C GLN A 276 -9.58 24.29 -22.53
N GLY A 277 -10.23 23.46 -21.70
CA GLY A 277 -11.24 23.88 -20.73
C GLY A 277 -10.68 24.34 -19.38
N ILE A 278 -9.35 24.27 -19.19
CA ILE A 278 -8.71 24.63 -17.91
C ILE A 278 -8.53 26.14 -17.83
N PRO A 279 -9.04 26.81 -16.78
CA PRO A 279 -8.85 28.25 -16.59
C PRO A 279 -7.38 28.64 -16.61
N ALA A 280 -7.06 29.76 -17.28
CA ALA A 280 -5.70 30.31 -17.30
C ALA A 280 -5.23 30.76 -15.90
N LEU A 281 -6.18 31.20 -15.07
CA LEU A 281 -6.04 31.54 -13.66
C LEU A 281 -7.24 30.96 -12.90
N ALA A 282 -6.99 30.44 -11.71
CA ALA A 282 -8.01 30.07 -10.76
C ALA A 282 -8.81 31.31 -10.32
N THR A 283 -10.11 31.17 -10.16
CA THR A 283 -11.03 32.31 -10.00
C THR A 283 -11.42 32.60 -8.56
N GLN A 284 -11.12 31.68 -7.63
CA GLN A 284 -11.48 31.77 -6.22
C GLN A 284 -10.23 31.65 -5.33
N SER A 285 -10.32 32.23 -4.14
CA SER A 285 -9.29 32.15 -3.12
C SER A 285 -9.51 30.92 -2.24
N LEU A 286 -8.42 30.22 -1.93
CA LEU A 286 -8.41 29.23 -0.85
C LEU A 286 -8.45 29.93 0.51
N THR A 287 -8.82 29.19 1.55
CA THR A 287 -8.86 29.67 2.94
C THR A 287 -7.78 28.98 3.78
N GLU A 288 -7.61 29.40 5.04
CA GLU A 288 -6.75 28.66 5.98
C GLU A 288 -7.22 27.21 6.17
N ASP A 289 -8.53 26.93 6.05
CA ASP A 289 -9.10 25.59 6.18
C ASP A 289 -8.74 24.68 4.99
N SER A 290 -8.31 25.24 3.86
CA SER A 290 -7.83 24.48 2.70
C SER A 290 -6.39 23.95 2.91
N TRP A 291 -5.57 24.60 3.75
CA TRP A 291 -4.16 24.27 3.89
C TRP A 291 -3.86 22.85 4.41
N PRO A 292 -4.64 22.24 5.33
CA PRO A 292 -4.43 20.85 5.73
C PRO A 292 -4.36 19.85 4.56
N MET A 293 -5.02 20.15 3.43
CA MET A 293 -4.94 19.34 2.20
C MET A 293 -3.65 19.57 1.39
N ILE A 294 -2.97 20.69 1.61
CA ILE A 294 -1.73 21.07 0.92
C ILE A 294 -0.51 20.59 1.73
N LEU A 295 -0.58 20.71 3.06
CA LEU A 295 0.51 20.40 3.99
C LEU A 295 0.86 18.91 3.97
N HIS A 296 2.13 18.59 3.81
CA HIS A 296 2.62 17.21 3.92
C HIS A 296 2.61 16.76 5.40
N SER A 297 2.20 15.51 5.67
CA SER A 297 2.04 14.96 7.03
C SER A 297 3.29 15.10 7.90
N ASP A 298 4.47 14.84 7.31
CA ASP A 298 5.74 14.88 8.02
C ASP A 298 6.15 16.29 8.49
N LEU A 299 5.45 17.36 8.07
CA LEU A 299 5.60 18.69 8.67
C LEU A 299 5.22 18.71 10.16
N PHE A 300 4.36 17.79 10.57
CA PHE A 300 3.87 17.69 11.94
C PHE A 300 4.65 16.69 12.78
N ASN A 301 5.83 16.25 12.33
CA ASN A 301 6.74 15.55 13.24
C ASN A 301 7.24 16.52 14.34
N PRO A 302 7.82 16.02 15.45
CA PRO A 302 8.29 16.87 16.54
C PRO A 302 9.24 18.01 16.13
N ILE A 303 10.09 17.79 15.11
CA ILE A 303 11.02 18.80 14.59
C ILE A 303 10.27 19.93 13.87
N GLY A 304 9.34 19.58 12.99
CA GLY A 304 8.56 20.56 12.23
C GLY A 304 7.60 21.36 13.11
N GLN A 305 6.98 20.71 14.11
CA GLN A 305 6.17 21.41 15.11
C GLN A 305 6.98 22.44 15.89
N LEU A 306 8.18 22.08 16.34
CA LEU A 306 9.07 23.02 17.05
C LEU A 306 9.52 24.16 16.12
N ALA A 307 9.91 23.87 14.89
CA ALA A 307 10.34 24.87 13.92
C ALA A 307 9.23 25.87 13.59
N ALA A 308 8.00 25.39 13.38
CA ALA A 308 6.84 26.24 13.14
C ALA A 308 6.49 27.10 14.35
N LEU A 309 6.54 26.53 15.56
CA LEU A 309 6.24 27.24 16.79
C LEU A 309 7.31 28.30 17.10
N LEU A 310 8.58 28.01 16.83
CA LEU A 310 9.68 28.96 16.94
C LEU A 310 9.43 30.18 16.07
N TYR A 311 9.07 29.98 14.80
CA TYR A 311 8.76 31.10 13.91
C TYR A 311 7.54 31.90 14.37
N ARG A 312 6.45 31.24 14.81
CA ARG A 312 5.24 31.94 15.30
C ARG A 312 5.49 32.74 16.57
N THR A 313 6.37 32.24 17.44
CA THR A 313 6.57 32.80 18.78
C THR A 313 7.68 33.86 18.81
N ALA A 314 8.74 33.66 18.01
CA ALA A 314 9.93 34.49 18.02
C ALA A 314 10.51 34.69 16.60
N PRO A 315 9.75 35.27 15.66
CA PRO A 315 10.19 35.43 14.27
C PRO A 315 11.47 36.25 14.16
N ASP A 316 11.67 37.26 15.01
CA ASP A 316 12.87 38.13 15.00
C ASP A 316 14.17 37.39 15.36
N TYR A 317 14.08 36.17 15.90
CA TYR A 317 15.25 35.34 16.27
C TYR A 317 15.64 34.35 15.16
N VAL A 318 14.79 34.21 14.14
CA VAL A 318 15.03 33.38 12.95
C VAL A 318 14.98 34.20 11.65
N THR A 319 14.85 35.52 11.78
CA THR A 319 14.87 36.50 10.69
C THR A 319 15.84 37.63 11.02
N ARG A 320 16.14 38.48 10.04
CA ARG A 320 16.97 39.68 10.22
C ARG A 320 16.34 40.87 9.50
N PRO A 321 16.64 42.11 9.90
CA PRO A 321 16.24 43.28 9.13
C PRO A 321 16.73 43.18 7.67
N ALA A 322 15.88 43.53 6.70
CA ALA A 322 16.19 43.39 5.27
C ALA A 322 17.53 44.07 4.86
N LYS A 323 17.81 45.24 5.46
CA LYS A 323 19.07 45.98 5.27
C LYS A 323 20.34 45.19 5.63
N ASP A 324 20.24 44.24 6.57
CA ASP A 324 21.35 43.41 7.03
C ASP A 324 21.55 42.17 6.14
N LEU A 325 20.68 42.00 5.14
CA LEU A 325 20.67 40.93 4.14
C LEU A 325 20.91 41.51 2.72
N ASP A 326 21.58 42.65 2.62
CA ASP A 326 21.84 43.40 1.38
C ASP A 326 20.60 43.88 0.62
N MET A 327 19.41 43.87 1.24
CA MET A 327 18.18 44.37 0.62
C MET A 327 18.00 45.87 0.92
N LYS A 328 18.18 46.71 -0.09
CA LYS A 328 18.12 48.18 0.05
C LYS A 328 16.73 48.71 -0.27
N LYS A 329 16.39 49.87 0.28
CA LYS A 329 15.08 50.52 0.03
C LYS A 329 14.79 50.80 -1.45
N LYS A 330 15.82 51.09 -2.25
CA LYS A 330 15.68 51.32 -3.71
C LYS A 330 15.36 50.04 -4.50
N ASP A 331 15.65 48.88 -3.92
CA ASP A 331 15.48 47.56 -4.53
C ASP A 331 14.10 46.97 -4.19
N PHE A 332 13.37 47.61 -3.27
CA PHE A 332 12.03 47.21 -2.84
C PHE A 332 10.99 47.48 -3.93
N ILE A 333 10.07 46.53 -4.11
CA ILE A 333 8.93 46.61 -5.01
C ILE A 333 7.65 46.50 -4.18
N ASP A 334 6.83 47.55 -4.14
CA ASP A 334 5.51 47.47 -3.50
C ASP A 334 4.56 46.62 -4.36
N VAL A 335 4.36 45.37 -3.96
CA VAL A 335 3.52 44.39 -4.65
C VAL A 335 2.07 44.88 -4.82
N ARG A 336 1.59 45.79 -3.96
CA ARG A 336 0.20 46.28 -3.97
C ARG A 336 -0.03 47.37 -5.01
N THR A 337 1.00 48.07 -5.45
CA THR A 337 0.88 49.22 -6.37
C THR A 337 1.67 49.02 -7.66
N SER A 338 2.71 48.19 -7.66
CA SER A 338 3.52 47.92 -8.85
C SER A 338 2.71 47.22 -9.96
N GLU A 339 2.89 47.70 -11.19
CA GLU A 339 2.35 47.10 -12.42
C GLU A 339 3.31 46.07 -13.05
N LEU A 340 4.46 45.81 -12.40
CA LEU A 340 5.39 44.78 -12.87
C LEU A 340 4.65 43.43 -12.97
N TYR A 341 4.93 42.69 -14.05
CA TYR A 341 4.29 41.41 -14.31
C TYR A 341 4.43 40.44 -13.13
N LEU A 342 5.64 40.30 -12.59
CA LEU A 342 5.95 39.50 -11.40
C LEU A 342 5.13 39.96 -10.16
N ALA A 343 5.07 41.27 -9.90
CA ALA A 343 4.33 41.81 -8.75
C ALA A 343 2.82 41.54 -8.89
N THR A 344 2.28 41.64 -10.11
CA THR A 344 0.87 41.31 -10.40
C THR A 344 0.59 39.83 -10.15
N ARG A 345 1.49 38.92 -10.57
CA ARG A 345 1.35 37.48 -10.32
C ARG A 345 1.49 37.12 -8.84
N MET A 346 2.41 37.77 -8.13
CA MET A 346 2.57 37.62 -6.68
C MET A 346 1.30 38.07 -5.93
N ARG A 347 0.70 39.19 -6.32
CA ARG A 347 -0.56 39.67 -5.73
C ARG A 347 -1.72 38.70 -5.98
N TYR A 348 -1.82 38.16 -7.19
CA TYR A 348 -2.80 37.13 -7.53
C TYR A 348 -2.59 35.87 -6.67
N ILE A 349 -1.35 35.39 -6.54
CA ILE A 349 -1.04 34.18 -5.75
C ILE A 349 -1.26 34.41 -4.26
N GLY A 350 -0.91 35.57 -3.72
CA GLY A 350 -1.20 35.91 -2.33
C GLY A 350 -2.69 35.85 -2.03
N LYS A 351 -3.54 36.29 -2.97
CA LYS A 351 -5.00 36.10 -2.87
C LYS A 351 -5.41 34.63 -3.02
N LEU A 352 -4.88 33.91 -4.01
CA LEU A 352 -5.25 32.52 -4.29
C LEU A 352 -4.92 31.59 -3.12
N LEU A 353 -3.70 31.67 -2.59
CA LEU A 353 -3.19 30.78 -1.53
C LEU A 353 -3.42 31.32 -0.12
N ASN A 354 -4.04 32.49 0.01
CA ASN A 354 -4.20 33.21 1.28
C ASN A 354 -2.86 33.48 2.00
N ILE A 355 -1.83 33.88 1.25
CA ILE A 355 -0.51 34.23 1.78
C ILE A 355 -0.33 35.73 1.69
N HIS A 356 -0.18 36.37 2.84
CA HIS A 356 -0.01 37.83 2.97
C HIS A 356 1.30 38.16 3.71
N GLY A 357 1.70 39.43 3.66
CA GLY A 357 2.89 39.89 4.40
C GLY A 357 4.20 39.34 3.84
N VAL A 358 4.30 39.21 2.52
CA VAL A 358 5.55 38.84 1.83
C VAL A 358 6.01 40.00 0.96
N ASP A 359 7.18 40.55 1.27
CA ASP A 359 7.78 41.64 0.51
C ASP A 359 8.44 41.16 -0.78
N LEU A 360 8.72 42.06 -1.72
CA LEU A 360 9.44 41.75 -2.96
C LEU A 360 10.61 42.71 -3.16
N TYR A 361 11.79 42.16 -3.45
CA TYR A 361 12.98 42.91 -3.81
C TYR A 361 13.54 42.44 -5.15
N LYS A 362 14.11 43.39 -5.91
CA LYS A 362 14.92 43.09 -7.09
C LYS A 362 16.39 43.33 -6.81
N LYS A 363 17.27 42.41 -7.22
CA LYS A 363 18.71 42.61 -7.08
C LYS A 363 19.31 43.03 -8.43
N GLY A 364 19.67 44.30 -8.54
CA GLY A 364 20.18 44.89 -9.78
C GLY A 364 21.40 44.13 -10.34
N GLY A 365 21.40 43.88 -11.65
CA GLY A 365 22.49 43.17 -12.35
C GLY A 365 22.67 41.69 -11.99
N SER A 366 21.86 41.14 -11.07
CA SER A 366 21.92 39.73 -10.69
C SER A 366 21.00 38.89 -11.59
N MET A 367 21.41 37.63 -11.82
CA MET A 367 20.60 36.58 -12.47
C MET A 367 19.99 35.61 -11.44
N GLU A 368 20.15 35.89 -10.13
CA GLU A 368 19.62 35.05 -9.06
C GLU A 368 18.14 34.74 -9.25
N ARG A 369 17.78 33.48 -9.01
CA ARG A 369 16.39 33.03 -9.13
C ARG A 369 15.54 33.61 -8.00
N LEU A 370 14.22 33.55 -8.19
CA LEU A 370 13.28 33.88 -7.13
C LEU A 370 13.50 32.96 -5.93
N GLN A 371 13.80 33.55 -4.79
CA GLN A 371 14.04 32.84 -3.53
C GLN A 371 13.47 33.62 -2.36
N VAL A 372 13.11 32.90 -1.31
CA VAL A 372 12.75 33.52 -0.02
C VAL A 372 14.01 34.01 0.68
N ILE A 373 13.91 35.19 1.30
CA ILE A 373 14.93 35.84 2.10
C ILE A 373 14.41 35.88 3.54
N PRO A 374 15.25 35.53 4.54
CA PRO A 374 14.84 35.51 5.94
C PRO A 374 14.75 36.91 6.56
N ALA A 375 14.01 37.80 5.91
CA ALA A 375 13.72 39.15 6.36
C ALA A 375 12.49 39.18 7.29
N GLN A 376 12.28 40.32 7.96
CA GLN A 376 11.07 40.60 8.73
C GLN A 376 10.37 41.86 8.17
N PRO A 377 9.17 41.75 7.57
CA PRO A 377 8.47 40.50 7.22
C PRO A 377 9.26 39.66 6.20
N PRO A 378 8.94 38.36 6.01
CA PRO A 378 9.55 37.54 4.96
C PRO A 378 9.49 38.23 3.60
N ALA A 379 10.54 38.05 2.81
CA ALA A 379 10.61 38.67 1.50
C ALA A 379 10.99 37.66 0.43
N LEU A 380 10.55 37.90 -0.80
CA LEU A 380 11.10 37.26 -1.98
C LEU A 380 12.12 38.20 -2.63
N MET A 381 13.17 37.62 -3.20
CA MET A 381 14.14 38.35 -4.00
C MET A 381 14.40 37.59 -5.31
N ALA A 382 14.45 38.32 -6.41
CA ALA A 382 14.94 37.84 -7.69
C ALA A 382 15.95 38.83 -8.29
N GLY A 383 16.92 38.32 -9.04
CA GLY A 383 17.84 39.14 -9.80
C GLY A 383 17.13 39.85 -10.95
N GLU A 384 17.36 41.15 -11.13
CA GLU A 384 16.68 41.97 -12.14
C GLU A 384 16.91 41.49 -13.58
N ALA A 385 18.06 40.84 -13.84
CA ALA A 385 18.36 40.30 -15.17
C ALA A 385 17.71 38.92 -15.42
N ASN A 386 17.14 38.29 -14.39
CA ASN A 386 16.48 36.99 -14.51
C ASN A 386 15.22 37.08 -15.37
N ASP A 387 14.96 36.03 -16.16
CA ASP A 387 13.81 35.99 -17.06
C ASP A 387 12.46 36.13 -16.36
N ILE A 388 12.38 35.92 -15.04
CA ILE A 388 11.16 36.12 -14.25
C ILE A 388 10.63 37.57 -14.29
N PHE A 389 11.48 38.56 -14.60
CA PHE A 389 11.08 39.95 -14.82
C PHE A 389 10.64 40.24 -16.26
N ARG A 390 10.80 39.27 -17.16
CA ARG A 390 10.35 39.33 -18.57
C ARG A 390 9.04 38.56 -18.71
N GLU A 391 8.34 38.77 -19.83
CA GLU A 391 7.20 37.92 -20.18
C GLU A 391 7.69 36.49 -20.42
N THR A 392 7.27 35.58 -19.54
CA THR A 392 7.62 34.17 -19.52
C THR A 392 6.36 33.31 -19.58
N ASP A 393 6.52 31.99 -19.77
CA ASP A 393 5.43 31.00 -19.62
C ASP A 393 4.69 31.26 -18.29
N GLN A 394 3.44 31.73 -18.38
CA GLN A 394 2.64 32.13 -17.22
C GLN A 394 2.50 30.99 -16.22
N ARG A 395 2.32 29.74 -16.68
CA ARG A 395 2.13 28.58 -15.79
C ARG A 395 3.40 28.29 -15.00
N LEU A 396 4.56 28.40 -15.66
CA LEU A 396 5.86 28.26 -15.02
C LEU A 396 6.11 29.36 -13.98
N LEU A 397 5.81 30.61 -14.31
CA LEU A 397 5.94 31.74 -13.39
C LEU A 397 5.04 31.55 -12.16
N LEU A 398 3.78 31.16 -12.37
CA LEU A 398 2.83 30.92 -11.28
C LEU A 398 3.31 29.81 -10.34
N PHE A 399 3.88 28.73 -10.89
CA PHE A 399 4.50 27.67 -10.10
C PHE A 399 5.64 28.21 -9.23
N GLN A 400 6.57 28.96 -9.82
CA GLN A 400 7.75 29.49 -9.12
C GLN A 400 7.36 30.46 -8.00
N VAL A 401 6.42 31.36 -8.26
CA VAL A 401 5.94 32.32 -7.27
C VAL A 401 5.13 31.62 -6.17
N GLY A 402 4.22 30.70 -6.53
CA GLY A 402 3.41 29.94 -5.57
C GLY A 402 4.28 29.12 -4.61
N ARG A 403 5.28 28.42 -5.15
CA ARG A 403 6.24 27.66 -4.36
C ARG A 403 7.03 28.55 -3.40
N ASN A 404 7.57 29.67 -3.89
CA ASN A 404 8.41 30.54 -3.06
C ASN A 404 7.60 31.31 -2.01
N MET A 405 6.38 31.76 -2.32
CA MET A 405 5.49 32.38 -1.34
C MET A 405 5.10 31.40 -0.24
N ALA A 406 4.90 30.11 -0.56
CA ALA A 406 4.57 29.10 0.44
C ALA A 406 5.62 28.99 1.55
N TYR A 407 6.91 29.17 1.24
CA TYR A 407 7.97 29.14 2.26
C TYR A 407 7.84 30.24 3.32
N ALA A 408 7.08 31.32 3.08
CA ALA A 408 6.82 32.34 4.08
C ALA A 408 5.91 31.85 5.22
N ARG A 409 5.24 30.70 5.05
CA ARG A 409 4.39 30.12 6.08
C ARG A 409 5.19 29.59 7.27
N PRO A 410 4.63 29.65 8.49
CA PRO A 410 5.32 29.17 9.67
C PRO A 410 5.79 27.73 9.60
N GLU A 411 5.00 26.85 8.98
CA GLU A 411 5.32 25.42 8.88
C GLU A 411 6.56 25.16 8.02
N LEU A 412 6.91 26.09 7.13
CA LEU A 412 7.93 25.91 6.10
C LEU A 412 9.18 26.76 6.32
N PHE A 413 9.01 27.94 6.91
CA PHE A 413 10.01 29.01 6.88
C PHE A 413 11.37 28.61 7.46
N VAL A 414 11.39 28.14 8.71
CA VAL A 414 12.65 27.76 9.39
C VAL A 414 13.32 26.60 8.68
N GLY A 415 12.52 25.62 8.20
CA GLY A 415 13.03 24.50 7.43
C GLY A 415 13.62 24.93 6.08
N ARG A 416 13.07 25.99 5.46
CA ARG A 416 13.58 26.54 4.20
C ARG A 416 14.88 27.31 4.37
N VAL A 417 14.97 28.12 5.41
CA VAL A 417 16.11 29.01 5.69
C VAL A 417 17.31 28.23 6.23
N HIS A 418 17.06 27.14 6.97
CA HIS A 418 18.10 26.29 7.54
C HIS A 418 18.00 24.86 6.98
N ALA A 419 19.06 24.42 6.30
CA ALA A 419 19.14 23.13 5.62
C ALA A 419 20.06 22.14 6.37
N GLY A 420 19.76 20.85 6.31
CA GLY A 420 20.53 19.76 6.92
C GLY A 420 20.97 20.06 8.36
N ASP A 421 22.28 20.04 8.57
CA ASP A 421 22.92 20.25 9.87
C ASP A 421 22.67 21.66 10.45
N ALA A 422 22.51 22.69 9.61
CA ALA A 422 22.23 24.04 10.10
C ALA A 422 20.87 24.11 10.82
N LEU A 423 19.86 23.35 10.36
CA LEU A 423 18.59 23.25 11.07
C LEU A 423 18.76 22.54 12.42
N ARG A 424 19.59 21.49 12.44
CA ARG A 424 19.91 20.77 13.67
C ARG A 424 20.58 21.70 14.69
N ASP A 425 21.55 22.49 14.24
CA ASP A 425 22.32 23.40 15.09
C ASP A 425 21.45 24.51 15.68
N VAL A 426 20.55 25.10 14.89
CA VAL A 426 19.55 26.07 15.36
C VAL A 426 18.69 25.47 16.46
N LEU A 427 18.14 24.27 16.23
CA LEU A 427 17.22 23.65 17.18
C LEU A 427 17.94 23.15 18.44
N PHE A 428 19.18 22.65 18.33
CA PHE A 428 19.98 22.37 19.52
C PHE A 428 20.28 23.62 20.32
N GLY A 429 20.61 24.74 19.66
CA GLY A 429 20.80 26.03 20.36
C GLY A 429 19.58 26.44 21.17
N LEU A 430 18.37 26.23 20.63
CA LEU A 430 17.12 26.46 21.35
C LEU A 430 16.94 25.47 22.52
N CYS A 431 17.17 24.17 22.30
CA CYS A 431 17.09 23.15 23.35
C CYS A 431 18.06 23.43 24.51
N SER A 432 19.26 23.94 24.24
CA SER A 432 20.27 24.27 25.25
C SER A 432 19.83 25.38 26.21
N VAL A 433 18.85 26.21 25.82
CA VAL A 433 18.23 27.20 26.74
C VAL A 433 17.45 26.51 27.87
N TYR A 434 16.87 25.34 27.60
CA TYR A 434 16.09 24.57 28.57
C TYR A 434 16.95 23.59 29.37
N ASN A 435 18.10 23.18 28.82
CA ASN A 435 19.05 22.29 29.47
C ASN A 435 20.48 22.64 29.04
N GLN A 436 21.21 23.38 29.88
CA GLN A 436 22.58 23.79 29.56
C GLN A 436 23.59 22.62 29.53
N GLY A 437 23.26 21.47 30.13
CA GLY A 437 24.08 20.26 30.13
C GLY A 437 23.77 19.31 28.96
N LEU A 438 23.03 19.77 27.95
CA LEU A 438 22.60 18.95 26.82
C LEU A 438 23.81 18.47 26.00
N THR A 439 23.92 17.16 25.79
CA THR A 439 24.86 16.62 24.82
C THR A 439 24.26 16.71 23.42
N HIS A 440 25.06 17.12 22.43
CA HIS A 440 24.61 17.24 21.05
C HIS A 440 25.71 16.83 20.07
N ASN A 441 25.30 16.45 18.86
CA ASN A 441 26.19 16.15 17.73
C ASN A 441 26.22 17.26 16.67
N GLY A 442 25.62 18.43 16.97
CA GLY A 442 25.70 19.63 16.13
C GLY A 442 27.06 20.32 16.18
N ASN A 443 27.27 21.30 15.31
CA ASN A 443 28.48 22.12 15.32
C ASN A 443 28.53 22.98 16.59
N VAL A 444 29.50 22.71 17.46
CA VAL A 444 29.65 23.38 18.77
C VAL A 444 29.60 24.91 18.68
N ARG A 445 30.23 25.50 17.65
CA ARG A 445 30.26 26.96 17.50
C ARG A 445 28.91 27.52 17.08
N GLU A 446 28.22 26.87 16.15
CA GLU A 446 26.91 27.33 15.70
C GLU A 446 25.83 27.09 16.75
N VAL A 447 25.86 25.95 17.45
CA VAL A 447 24.94 25.67 18.57
C VAL A 447 25.10 26.70 19.68
N GLU A 448 26.34 27.02 20.08
CA GLU A 448 26.61 28.04 21.10
C GLU A 448 26.13 29.43 20.66
N ARG A 449 26.35 29.79 19.39
CA ARG A 449 25.84 31.05 18.82
C ARG A 449 24.32 31.13 18.87
N HIS A 450 23.62 30.05 18.52
CA HIS A 450 22.16 29.99 18.58
C HIS A 450 21.67 30.00 20.03
N TYR A 451 22.33 29.31 20.95
CA TYR A 451 22.05 29.37 22.38
C TYR A 451 22.13 30.80 22.92
N GLN A 452 23.20 31.54 22.61
CA GLN A 452 23.36 32.95 23.01
C GLN A 452 22.29 33.87 22.43
N THR A 453 21.75 33.51 21.26
CA THR A 453 20.67 34.23 20.61
C THR A 453 19.35 33.94 21.33
N PHE A 454 19.03 32.67 21.56
CA PHE A 454 17.76 32.25 22.17
C PHE A 454 17.71 32.44 23.70
N SER A 455 18.83 32.55 24.40
CA SER A 455 18.88 32.85 25.85
C SER A 455 18.30 34.23 26.18
N ARG A 456 18.15 35.10 25.17
CA ARG A 456 17.52 36.42 25.28
C ARG A 456 16.01 36.39 25.04
N LEU A 457 15.42 35.21 24.81
CA LEU A 457 13.98 35.09 24.59
C LEU A 457 13.20 35.45 25.88
N PRO A 458 12.06 36.14 25.77
CA PRO A 458 11.17 36.36 26.91
C PRO A 458 10.70 35.05 27.52
N GLN A 459 10.54 35.01 28.84
CA GLN A 459 10.10 33.80 29.56
C GLN A 459 8.77 33.25 29.03
N GLN A 460 7.83 34.12 28.63
CA GLN A 460 6.55 33.71 28.05
C GLN A 460 6.72 32.93 26.74
N ALA A 461 7.67 33.33 25.88
CA ALA A 461 7.99 32.63 24.64
C ALA A 461 8.58 31.24 24.94
N LEU A 462 9.50 31.18 25.91
CA LEU A 462 10.09 29.91 26.35
C LEU A 462 9.04 28.96 26.92
N THR A 463 8.12 29.45 27.76
CA THR A 463 7.03 28.62 28.30
C THR A 463 6.14 28.05 27.20
N ARG A 464 5.80 28.84 26.16
CA ARG A 464 4.98 28.36 25.03
C ARG A 464 5.66 27.24 24.24
N MET A 465 6.99 27.25 24.14
CA MET A 465 7.75 26.26 23.36
C MET A 465 8.20 25.04 24.17
N ALA A 466 8.04 25.03 25.49
CA ALA A 466 8.63 24.02 26.38
C ALA A 466 8.24 22.57 26.02
N GLU A 467 6.96 22.32 25.73
CA GLU A 467 6.49 20.98 25.37
C GLU A 467 7.03 20.53 24.01
N ALA A 468 7.02 21.41 23.01
CA ALA A 468 7.56 21.13 21.68
C ALA A 468 9.07 20.87 21.73
N VAL A 469 9.81 21.64 22.53
CA VAL A 469 11.26 21.43 22.75
C VAL A 469 11.52 20.05 23.37
N LYS A 470 10.75 19.68 24.41
CA LYS A 470 10.86 18.38 25.06
C LYS A 470 10.58 17.24 24.08
N ALA A 471 9.59 17.39 23.21
CA ALA A 471 9.23 16.38 22.20
C ALA A 471 10.27 16.27 21.07
N ALA A 472 10.87 17.38 20.64
CA ALA A 472 11.83 17.41 19.53
C ALA A 472 13.21 16.87 19.90
N TYR A 473 13.68 17.15 21.12
CA TYR A 473 15.06 16.87 21.53
C TYR A 473 15.54 15.42 21.26
N PRO A 474 14.80 14.36 21.62
CA PRO A 474 15.25 12.97 21.41
C PRO A 474 15.55 12.63 19.94
N HIS A 475 15.02 13.41 19.00
CA HIS A 475 15.09 13.15 17.57
C HIS A 475 16.10 14.02 16.82
N LEU A 476 16.67 15.05 17.45
CA LEU A 476 17.63 15.95 16.81
C LEU A 476 18.94 15.25 16.43
N ALA A 477 19.45 14.37 17.31
CA ALA A 477 20.71 13.68 17.08
C ALA A 477 20.66 12.66 15.93
N GLY A 478 19.55 11.93 15.80
CA GLY A 478 19.38 10.88 14.78
C GLY A 478 19.20 11.40 13.35
N GLY A 479 18.76 12.66 13.19
CA GLY A 479 18.66 13.34 11.89
C GLY A 479 17.56 12.83 10.94
N GLU A 480 16.94 11.67 11.17
CA GLU A 480 15.86 11.13 10.34
C GLU A 480 14.65 12.07 10.28
N MET A 481 14.18 12.55 11.44
CA MET A 481 13.05 13.49 11.49
C MET A 481 13.36 14.87 10.90
N ILE A 482 14.65 15.26 10.90
CA ILE A 482 15.09 16.48 10.23
C ILE A 482 14.98 16.31 8.72
N LYS A 483 15.44 15.16 8.19
CA LYS A 483 15.34 14.84 6.76
C LYS A 483 13.89 14.70 6.30
N SER A 484 13.03 14.03 7.07
CA SER A 484 11.61 13.90 6.72
C SER A 484 10.90 15.26 6.76
N TYR A 485 11.15 16.09 7.79
CA TYR A 485 10.64 17.46 7.84
C TYR A 485 11.09 18.29 6.63
N GLN A 486 12.37 18.28 6.27
CA GLN A 486 12.88 19.03 5.12
C GLN A 486 12.29 18.55 3.79
N SER A 487 12.10 17.24 3.65
CA SER A 487 11.40 16.67 2.49
C SER A 487 9.93 17.14 2.44
N ALA A 488 9.26 17.19 3.59
CA ALA A 488 7.89 17.66 3.74
C ALA A 488 7.76 19.16 3.41
N VAL A 489 8.76 19.97 3.79
CA VAL A 489 8.82 21.41 3.47
C VAL A 489 8.89 21.62 1.97
N GLU A 490 9.76 20.88 1.29
CA GLU A 490 9.90 20.95 -0.16
C GLU A 490 8.63 20.45 -0.87
N ALA A 491 8.09 19.30 -0.46
CA ALA A 491 6.84 18.75 -0.98
C ALA A 491 5.68 19.75 -0.86
N THR A 492 5.49 20.34 0.32
CA THR A 492 4.39 21.29 0.54
C THR A 492 4.51 22.53 -0.34
N ALA A 493 5.72 23.08 -0.48
CA ALA A 493 5.95 24.24 -1.33
C ALA A 493 5.69 23.93 -2.80
N THR A 494 6.10 22.75 -3.30
CA THR A 494 5.86 22.37 -4.70
C THR A 494 4.39 22.07 -4.98
N ARG A 495 3.66 21.50 -4.01
CA ARG A 495 2.19 21.35 -4.05
C ARG A 495 1.50 22.70 -4.16
N ALA A 496 1.89 23.69 -3.36
CA ALA A 496 1.38 25.06 -3.46
C ALA A 496 1.68 25.69 -4.83
N GLY A 497 2.87 25.45 -5.38
CA GLY A 497 3.23 25.83 -6.75
C GLY A 497 2.33 25.17 -7.81
N LEU A 498 2.00 23.88 -7.68
CA LEU A 498 1.11 23.17 -8.60
C LEU A 498 -0.33 23.70 -8.53
N ILE A 499 -0.81 24.05 -7.35
CA ILE A 499 -2.12 24.71 -7.19
C ILE A 499 -2.11 26.05 -7.91
N ALA A 500 -1.05 26.85 -7.74
CA ALA A 500 -0.91 28.15 -8.38
C ALA A 500 -0.82 28.05 -9.91
N SER A 501 -0.10 27.06 -10.45
CA SER A 501 0.03 26.85 -11.89
C SER A 501 -1.21 26.18 -12.49
N GLY A 502 -1.87 25.27 -11.77
CA GLY A 502 -2.95 24.42 -12.29
C GLY A 502 -2.51 23.43 -13.38
N ASP A 503 -1.19 23.27 -13.59
CA ASP A 503 -0.59 22.50 -14.69
C ASP A 503 0.62 21.71 -14.20
N LEU A 504 0.51 20.38 -14.23
CA LEU A 504 1.55 19.46 -13.75
C LEU A 504 2.80 19.50 -14.62
N ALA A 505 2.66 19.64 -15.93
CA ALA A 505 3.81 19.69 -16.83
C ALA A 505 4.67 20.94 -16.56
N ALA A 506 4.05 22.10 -16.34
CA ALA A 506 4.71 23.34 -15.95
C ALA A 506 5.36 23.22 -14.57
N ALA A 507 4.69 22.58 -13.62
CA ALA A 507 5.25 22.33 -12.29
C ALA A 507 6.50 21.45 -12.35
N LEU A 508 6.49 20.36 -13.12
CA LEU A 508 7.64 19.49 -13.34
C LEU A 508 8.78 20.20 -14.10
N ARG A 509 8.47 21.03 -15.11
CA ARG A 509 9.47 21.90 -15.75
C ARG A 509 10.08 22.88 -14.75
N GLY A 510 9.27 23.43 -13.84
CA GLY A 510 9.69 24.32 -12.77
C GLY A 510 10.63 23.65 -11.77
N LEU A 511 10.39 22.38 -11.43
CA LEU A 511 11.32 21.57 -10.63
C LEU A 511 12.65 21.37 -11.36
N ASN A 512 12.61 20.99 -12.64
CA ASN A 512 13.80 20.68 -13.44
C ASN A 512 14.68 21.91 -13.74
N LYS A 513 14.08 23.10 -13.84
CA LYS A 513 14.82 24.37 -14.00
C LYS A 513 15.50 24.84 -12.71
N GLY A 514 15.28 24.14 -11.58
CA GLY A 514 15.64 24.60 -10.25
C GLY A 514 16.35 23.57 -9.38
N ASP A 515 17.68 23.65 -9.29
CA ASP A 515 18.32 23.46 -7.99
C ASP A 515 18.39 24.85 -7.32
N ASP A 516 17.32 25.19 -6.62
CA ASP A 516 17.10 26.52 -6.00
C ASP A 516 17.66 26.55 -4.57
N GLY A 517 18.71 25.77 -4.30
CA GLY A 517 19.08 25.41 -2.93
C GLY A 517 17.98 24.56 -2.28
N ALA A 518 17.39 23.62 -3.04
CA ALA A 518 16.49 22.63 -2.48
C ALA A 518 17.29 21.76 -1.49
N ILE A 519 16.72 21.53 -0.31
CA ILE A 519 17.43 21.02 0.86
C ILE A 519 17.74 19.53 0.70
N GLY A 520 18.77 19.16 -0.07
CA GLY A 520 19.26 17.78 -0.17
C GLY A 520 18.21 16.72 -0.56
N VAL A 521 17.00 17.11 -1.02
CA VAL A 521 15.93 16.20 -1.39
C VAL A 521 16.15 15.74 -2.83
N PRO A 522 16.29 14.43 -3.09
CA PRO A 522 16.52 13.92 -4.44
C PRO A 522 15.40 14.34 -5.40
N MET A 523 15.75 14.72 -6.63
CA MET A 523 14.78 15.12 -7.66
C MET A 523 13.69 14.07 -7.88
N ARG A 524 14.07 12.78 -7.89
CA ARG A 524 13.13 11.67 -8.02
C ARG A 524 12.06 11.66 -6.92
N ALA A 525 12.42 11.98 -5.69
CA ALA A 525 11.47 12.05 -4.57
C ALA A 525 10.52 13.25 -4.72
N ARG A 526 11.04 14.41 -5.14
CA ARG A 526 10.23 15.62 -5.42
C ARG A 526 9.21 15.37 -6.53
N ILE A 527 9.63 14.73 -7.62
CA ILE A 527 8.74 14.34 -8.73
C ILE A 527 7.69 13.34 -8.25
N LYS A 528 8.10 12.31 -7.49
CA LYS A 528 7.17 11.30 -6.95
C LYS A 528 6.09 11.95 -6.09
N ASP A 529 6.45 12.79 -5.11
CA ASP A 529 5.47 13.47 -4.25
C ASP A 529 4.51 14.33 -5.07
N LEU A 530 5.03 15.15 -5.99
CA LEU A 530 4.22 16.06 -6.78
C LEU A 530 3.22 15.32 -7.68
N VAL A 531 3.64 14.20 -8.29
CA VAL A 531 2.76 13.35 -9.10
C VAL A 531 1.71 12.68 -8.23
N LEU A 532 2.08 12.14 -7.06
CA LEU A 532 1.13 11.52 -6.12
C LEU A 532 0.08 12.52 -5.64
N PHE A 533 0.48 13.75 -5.32
CA PHE A 533 -0.44 14.83 -4.98
C PHE A 533 -1.34 15.21 -6.16
N ALA A 534 -0.79 15.32 -7.37
CA ALA A 534 -1.56 15.69 -8.57
C ALA A 534 -2.68 14.70 -8.93
N VAL A 535 -2.60 13.45 -8.46
CA VAL A 535 -3.63 12.42 -8.66
C VAL A 535 -4.47 12.15 -7.41
N SER A 536 -4.28 12.94 -6.35
CA SER A 536 -4.94 12.74 -5.06
C SER A 536 -6.30 13.43 -4.98
N ARG A 537 -7.12 12.97 -4.03
CA ARG A 537 -8.45 13.56 -3.76
C ARG A 537 -8.36 14.99 -3.27
N GLU A 538 -7.37 15.24 -2.42
CA GLU A 538 -7.06 16.53 -1.84
C GLU A 538 -6.79 17.56 -2.95
N TYR A 539 -5.99 17.20 -3.96
CA TYR A 539 -5.75 18.09 -5.08
C TYR A 539 -7.00 18.32 -5.94
N PHE A 540 -7.81 17.29 -6.18
CA PHE A 540 -9.07 17.44 -6.92
C PHE A 540 -10.01 18.41 -6.22
N GLU A 541 -10.13 18.31 -4.90
CA GLU A 541 -10.95 19.21 -4.09
C GLU A 541 -10.40 20.64 -4.12
N LEU A 542 -9.09 20.83 -3.96
CA LEU A 542 -8.44 22.14 -4.03
C LEU A 542 -8.63 22.82 -5.39
N ARG A 543 -8.62 22.06 -6.49
CA ARG A 543 -8.93 22.59 -7.83
C ARG A 543 -10.37 23.09 -7.92
N GLN A 544 -11.33 22.37 -7.32
CA GLN A 544 -12.72 22.81 -7.26
C GLN A 544 -12.88 24.06 -6.39
N GLN A 545 -12.32 24.06 -5.16
CA GLN A 545 -12.38 25.19 -4.23
C GLN A 545 -11.74 26.48 -4.78
N SER A 546 -10.66 26.35 -5.55
CA SER A 546 -10.00 27.51 -6.17
C SER A 546 -10.66 27.95 -7.48
N GLY A 547 -11.62 27.20 -8.03
CA GLY A 547 -12.12 27.42 -9.39
C GLY A 547 -11.05 27.21 -10.46
N GLY A 548 -10.00 26.44 -10.15
CA GLY A 548 -8.96 26.01 -11.11
C GLY A 548 -9.32 24.73 -11.86
N ALA A 549 -10.43 24.09 -11.49
CA ALA A 549 -10.97 22.91 -12.15
C ALA A 549 -11.48 23.20 -13.57
N LEU A 550 -11.57 22.17 -14.39
CA LEU A 550 -12.15 22.19 -15.73
C LEU A 550 -13.57 22.79 -15.73
N VAL A 551 -13.83 23.76 -16.61
CA VAL A 551 -15.16 24.37 -16.79
C VAL A 551 -15.87 23.72 -17.99
N VAL A 552 -16.91 22.93 -17.71
CA VAL A 552 -17.71 22.25 -18.74
C VAL A 552 -18.57 23.29 -19.47
N GLY A 553 -18.20 23.61 -20.71
CA GLY A 553 -18.86 24.62 -21.56
C GLY A 553 -17.96 25.35 -22.55
N LYS A 554 -16.62 25.26 -22.39
CA LYS A 554 -15.64 25.79 -23.36
C LYS A 554 -14.94 24.73 -24.22
N ALA A 555 -15.16 23.45 -23.93
CA ALA A 555 -14.70 22.32 -24.73
C ALA A 555 -15.90 21.77 -25.53
N GLY A 556 -16.55 22.65 -26.29
CA GLY A 556 -17.70 22.34 -27.16
C GLY A 556 -17.27 22.26 -28.61
#